data_AF-A0A9Q3FUB0-F1
#
_entry.id   AF-A0A9Q3FUB0-F1
#
_cell.length_a   1.000
_cell.length_b   1.000
_cell.length_c   1.000
_cell.angle_alpha   90.00
_cell.angle_beta   90.00
_cell.angle_gamma   90.00
#
_symmetry.space_group_name_H-M   'P 1'
#
loop_
_entity.id
_entity.type
_entity.pdbx_description
1 polymer ?
#
loop_
_entity_poly.entity_id
_entity_poly.type
_entity_poly.pdbx_seq_one_letter_code
_entity_poly.pdbx_strand_id
1 'polypeptide(L)'
;MKSPNRQMFRWQIAIQEYRGNMTIVHKAGNIHNNPDGLRIWALPNTPDNIAYVPTSAEPQIAIEGINITDVGTEFFEEVRESYK
;
A
#
# COMPACT_ATOMS: atom_id res chain seq x y z
N MET A 1 -11.03 -18.92 -4.01
CA MET A 1 -10.40 -18.17 -2.89
C MET A 1 -11.50 -17.45 -2.12
N LYS A 2 -11.46 -17.45 -0.78
CA LYS A 2 -12.39 -16.62 0.00
C LYS A 2 -12.06 -15.15 -0.25
N SER A 3 -13.09 -14.35 -0.50
CA SER A 3 -12.96 -12.91 -0.55
C SER A 3 -12.45 -12.38 0.81
N PRO A 4 -11.54 -11.39 0.81
CA PRO A 4 -11.10 -10.78 2.04
C PRO A 4 -12.29 -10.12 2.74
N ASN A 5 -12.26 -10.14 4.08
CA ASN A 5 -13.13 -9.29 4.90
C ASN A 5 -13.08 -7.84 4.37
N ARG A 6 -14.21 -7.14 4.35
CA ARG A 6 -14.33 -5.73 3.93
C ARG A 6 -13.23 -4.81 4.50
N GLN A 7 -12.84 -5.01 5.75
CA GLN A 7 -11.73 -4.26 6.38
C GLN A 7 -10.39 -4.58 5.71
N MET A 8 -10.12 -5.87 5.46
CA MET A 8 -8.93 -6.31 4.73
C MET A 8 -8.93 -5.82 3.28
N PHE A 9 -10.09 -5.75 2.63
CA PHE A 9 -10.20 -5.26 1.25
C PHE A 9 -9.81 -3.78 1.15
N ARG A 10 -10.25 -2.95 2.11
CA ARG A 10 -9.82 -1.54 2.20
C ARG A 10 -8.31 -1.40 2.39
N TRP A 11 -7.72 -2.21 3.27
CA TRP A 11 -6.27 -2.23 3.47
C TRP A 11 -5.53 -2.70 2.23
N GLN A 12 -6.04 -3.71 1.54
CA GLN A 12 -5.44 -4.19 0.30
C GLN A 12 -5.38 -3.07 -0.74
N ILE A 13 -6.47 -2.31 -0.93
CA ILE A 13 -6.51 -1.15 -1.83
C ILE A 13 -5.49 -0.09 -1.41
N ALA A 14 -5.48 0.34 -0.14
CA ALA A 14 -4.54 1.35 0.36
C ALA A 14 -3.07 0.91 0.21
N ILE A 15 -2.78 -0.39 0.41
CA ILE A 15 -1.43 -0.93 0.21
C ILE A 15 -1.04 -0.96 -1.28
N GLN A 16 -2.01 -0.98 -2.21
CA GLN A 16 -1.68 -0.93 -3.64
C GLN A 16 -0.97 0.36 -4.03
N GLU A 17 -1.26 1.48 -3.36
CA GLU A 17 -0.62 2.79 -3.57
C GLU A 17 0.89 2.75 -3.25
N TYR A 18 1.34 1.79 -2.43
CA TYR A 18 2.74 1.62 -2.04
C TYR A 18 3.44 0.47 -2.76
N ARG A 19 2.79 -0.14 -3.77
CA ARG A 19 3.36 -1.28 -4.51
C ARG A 19 4.63 -0.85 -5.26
N GLY A 20 5.72 -1.58 -5.00
CA GLY A 20 7.05 -1.30 -5.56
C GLY A 20 8.01 -0.65 -4.56
N ASN A 21 7.49 0.13 -3.61
CA ASN A 21 8.29 0.83 -2.59
C ASN A 21 8.23 0.19 -1.20
N MET A 22 7.22 -0.66 -0.95
CA MET A 22 7.03 -1.30 0.35
C MET A 22 6.77 -2.81 0.19
N THR A 23 7.44 -3.60 1.04
CA THR A 23 7.23 -5.05 1.15
C THR A 23 6.75 -5.38 2.56
N ILE A 24 5.58 -6.01 2.67
CA ILE A 24 5.03 -6.45 3.96
C ILE A 24 5.50 -7.88 4.21
N VAL A 25 6.25 -8.08 5.28
CA VAL A 25 6.73 -9.40 5.70
C VAL A 25 6.15 -9.72 7.06
N HIS A 26 5.46 -10.85 7.18
CA HIS A 26 5.04 -11.36 8.47
C HIS A 26 6.28 -11.76 9.28
N LYS A 27 6.45 -11.17 10.46
CA LYS A 27 7.44 -11.59 11.45
C LYS A 27 6.67 -11.98 12.72
N ALA A 28 7.07 -13.03 13.42
CA ALA A 28 6.49 -13.40 14.71
C ALA A 28 7.50 -13.11 15.84
N GLY A 29 7.04 -12.65 17.00
CA GLY A 29 7.83 -12.59 18.25
C GLY A 29 8.29 -11.20 18.72
N ASN A 30 9.20 -11.19 19.71
CA ASN A 30 9.74 -10.03 20.45
C ASN A 30 10.33 -8.89 19.60
N ILE A 31 10.56 -9.12 18.30
CA ILE A 31 11.00 -8.09 17.35
C ILE A 31 9.96 -6.95 17.24
N HIS A 32 8.70 -7.22 17.58
CA HIS A 32 7.62 -6.22 17.60
C HIS A 32 7.54 -5.39 18.86
N ASN A 33 8.38 -5.63 19.88
CA ASN A 33 8.35 -4.85 21.11
C ASN A 33 8.62 -3.36 20.86
N ASN A 34 9.41 -3.01 19.85
CA ASN A 34 9.63 -1.62 19.45
C ASN A 34 8.37 -0.97 18.87
N PRO A 35 7.72 -1.52 17.82
CA PRO A 35 6.47 -0.96 17.33
C PRO A 35 5.34 -1.01 18.38
N ASP A 36 5.28 -2.03 19.23
CA ASP A 36 4.32 -2.10 20.35
C ASP A 36 4.62 -1.03 21.41
N GLY A 37 5.89 -0.78 21.70
CA GLY A 37 6.34 0.30 22.58
C GLY A 37 6.02 1.68 22.01
N LEU A 38 6.24 1.89 20.71
CA LEU A 38 5.90 3.13 20.01
C LEU A 38 4.37 3.35 19.90
N ARG A 39 3.58 2.27 19.88
CA ARG A 39 2.12 2.37 19.93
C ARG A 39 1.63 2.90 21.28
N ILE A 40 2.30 2.53 22.37
CA ILE A 40 1.96 2.97 23.73
C ILE A 40 2.59 4.34 24.03
N TRP A 41 3.83 4.57 23.58
CA TRP A 41 4.60 5.79 23.74
C TRP A 41 5.05 6.33 22.39
N ALA A 42 4.12 7.00 21.72
CA ALA A 42 4.41 7.67 20.47
C ALA A 42 5.53 8.70 20.67
N LEU A 43 6.47 8.76 19.71
CA LEU A 43 7.50 9.79 19.71
C LEU A 43 6.86 11.17 19.48
N PRO A 44 7.39 12.23 20.10
CA PRO A 44 6.93 13.58 19.84
C PRO A 44 7.12 13.94 18.36
N ASN A 45 6.19 14.74 17.82
CA ASN A 45 6.23 15.21 16.43
C ASN A 45 7.16 16.43 16.30
N THR A 46 8.45 16.22 16.57
CA THR A 46 9.51 17.24 16.43
C THR A 46 10.31 17.03 15.14
N PRO A 47 10.99 18.06 14.59
CA PRO A 47 11.79 17.92 13.37
C PRO A 47 12.92 16.89 13.43
N ASP A 48 13.35 16.51 14.65
CA ASP A 48 14.35 15.47 14.87
C ASP A 48 13.80 14.04 14.64
N ASN A 49 12.47 13.89 14.60
CA ASN A 49 11.81 12.63 14.28
C ASN A 49 11.79 12.44 12.76
N ILE A 50 12.30 11.31 12.27
CA ILE A 50 12.30 10.99 10.82
C ILE A 50 10.87 10.88 10.27
N ALA A 51 9.88 10.58 11.11
CA ALA A 51 8.46 10.55 10.76
C ALA A 51 7.75 11.89 11.04
N TYR A 52 8.48 12.99 11.19
CA TYR A 52 7.91 14.32 11.41
C TYR A 52 6.96 14.72 10.28
N VAL A 53 5.73 15.10 10.64
CA VAL A 53 4.75 15.66 9.70
C VAL A 53 4.46 17.11 10.11
N PRO A 54 4.81 18.11 9.28
CA PRO A 54 4.53 19.51 9.58
C PRO A 54 3.02 19.77 9.58
N THR A 55 2.52 20.40 10.65
CA THR A 55 1.08 20.67 10.85
C THR A 55 0.47 21.61 9.80
N SER A 56 1.31 22.37 9.08
CA SER A 56 0.88 23.31 8.03
C SER A 56 0.79 22.69 6.63
N ALA A 57 1.20 21.42 6.46
CA ALA A 57 1.12 20.75 5.17
C ALA A 57 -0.21 19.98 5.09
N GLU A 58 -1.09 20.36 4.17
CA GLU A 58 -2.15 19.43 3.78
C GLU A 58 -1.50 18.18 3.18
N PRO A 59 -1.94 16.98 3.58
CA PRO A 59 -1.40 15.76 2.98
C PRO A 59 -1.69 15.80 1.48
N GLN A 60 -0.65 15.93 0.66
CA GLN A 60 -0.73 15.73 -0.78
C GLN A 60 -1.01 14.24 -1.03
N ILE A 61 -2.28 13.85 -0.88
CA ILE A 61 -2.77 12.56 -1.36
C ILE A 61 -2.86 12.74 -2.87
N ALA A 62 -1.84 12.28 -3.59
CA ALA A 62 -1.95 12.14 -5.03
C ALA A 62 -3.07 11.13 -5.28
N ILE A 63 -4.24 11.61 -5.71
CA ILE A 63 -5.31 10.73 -6.19
C ILE A 63 -4.77 10.14 -7.50
N GLU A 64 -4.05 9.03 -7.42
CA GLU A 64 -3.73 8.22 -8.58
C GLU A 64 -5.04 7.61 -9.08
N GLY A 65 -5.67 8.29 -10.03
CA GLY A 65 -6.87 7.79 -10.68
C GLY A 65 -6.59 6.39 -11.21
N ILE A 66 -7.36 5.40 -10.75
CA ILE A 66 -7.32 4.04 -11.28
C ILE A 66 -7.69 4.13 -12.75
N ASN A 67 -6.69 4.10 -13.64
CA ASN A 67 -6.91 4.15 -15.07
C ASN A 67 -7.26 2.74 -15.55
N ILE A 68 -8.56 2.46 -15.68
CA ILE A 68 -9.06 1.23 -16.28
C ILE A 68 -9.03 1.46 -17.79
N THR A 69 -8.01 0.93 -18.45
CA THR A 69 -7.98 0.83 -19.91
C THR A 69 -8.51 -0.53 -20.30
N ASP A 70 -9.58 -0.54 -21.08
CA ASP A 70 -10.08 -1.78 -21.67
C ASP A 70 -9.11 -2.18 -22.78
N VAL A 71 -8.67 -3.44 -22.75
CA VAL A 71 -7.75 -3.93 -23.77
C VAL A 71 -8.59 -4.38 -24.96
N GLY A 72 -8.31 -3.82 -26.14
CA GLY A 72 -9.04 -4.15 -27.37
C GLY A 72 -8.98 -5.64 -27.68
N THR A 73 -10.01 -6.14 -28.36
CA THR A 73 -10.09 -7.55 -28.81
C THR A 73 -8.87 -7.98 -29.63
N GLU A 74 -8.27 -7.05 -30.36
CA GLU A 74 -7.06 -7.21 -31.17
C GLU A 74 -5.88 -7.77 -30.37
N PHE A 75 -5.68 -7.34 -29.12
CA PHE A 75 -4.61 -7.85 -28.25
C PHE A 75 -4.79 -9.35 -27.94
N PHE A 76 -6.03 -9.76 -27.67
CA PHE A 76 -6.32 -11.16 -27.33
C PHE A 76 -6.19 -12.06 -28.56
N GLU A 77 -6.46 -11.54 -29.75
CA GLU A 77 -6.22 -12.25 -31.01
C GLU A 77 -4.72 -12.44 -31.26
N GLU A 78 -3.93 -11.39 -31.10
CA GLU A 78 -2.47 -11.42 -31.27
C GLU A 78 -1.80 -12.41 -30.29
N VAL A 79 -2.22 -12.40 -29.02
CA VAL A 79 -1.77 -13.38 -28.02
C VAL A 79 -2.15 -14.80 -28.44
N ARG A 80 -3.38 -15.03 -28.91
CA ARG A 80 -3.85 -16.36 -29.34
C ARG A 80 -3.04 -16.89 -30.52
N GLU A 81 -2.66 -16.02 -31.45
CA GLU A 81 -1.83 -16.40 -32.59
C GLU A 81 -0.40 -16.73 -32.21
N SER A 82 0.15 -16.07 -31.18
CA SER A 82 1.52 -16.34 -30.71
C SER A 82 1.76 -17.77 -30.16
N TYR A 83 0.69 -18.51 -29.83
CA TYR A 83 0.77 -19.90 -29.35
C TYR A 83 0.66 -20.96 -30.46
N LYS A 84 0.56 -20.56 -31.73
CA LYS A 84 0.60 -21.47 -32.89
C LYS A 84 2.02 -21.59 -33.46
#